data_AF-A0A8J3Q8F4-F1
#
_entry.id   AF-A0A8J3Q8F4-F1
#
_cell.length_a   1.000
_cell.length_b   1.000
_cell.length_c   1.000
_cell.angle_alpha   90.00
_cell.angle_beta   90.00
_cell.angle_gamma   90.00
#
_symmetry.space_group_name_H-M   'P 1'
#
loop_
_entity.id
_entity.type
_entity.pdbx_description
1 polymer ?
#
loop_
_entity_poly.entity_id
_entity_poly.type
_entity_poly.pdbx_seq_one_letter_code
_entity_poly.pdbx_strand_id
1 'polypeptide(L)'
;MADSAYRIGRDFAGRSRATAFAIVVGAYALAFLAAIAAASMLSGRHPITVLFWADIAGTVAIFLLSMVVANSSLYDPYWSVAPPLIIGGWLVWHLSQGDPPASLRHWLMLGLVTVWAVRLTANWAIGWTGLGQEDWRYVQIREDTTGRAPWWLVSFTGIQLMPTLFVFLGLLSAWPAIIGWRPFGVLDVLGVIVMVVAIGLETVADLQLRRFSADPANRGKTVDVGLWRLSRHPNYLGEIMLWWGLWLFGLAAAPNWWWTIIGPLAMVGLFLWISVPLMERRSLARRSDYAKYQQEVSVLVPWPRR
;
A
#
# COMPACT_ATOMS: atom_id res chain seq x y z
N MET A 1 9.48 9.44 -31.09
CA MET A 1 10.81 9.09 -30.55
C MET A 1 10.60 7.95 -29.55
N ALA A 2 10.95 6.72 -29.94
CA ALA A 2 10.86 5.56 -29.06
C ALA A 2 11.85 5.74 -27.90
N ASP A 3 11.39 5.47 -26.68
CA ASP A 3 12.09 5.73 -25.41
C ASP A 3 13.26 4.75 -25.20
N SER A 4 14.32 4.89 -26.01
CA SER A 4 15.50 4.01 -26.00
C SER A 4 16.40 4.19 -24.77
N ALA A 5 15.98 4.95 -23.75
CA ALA A 5 16.82 5.39 -22.64
C ALA A 5 16.41 4.85 -21.25
N TYR A 6 15.26 4.19 -21.13
CA TYR A 6 14.82 3.59 -19.86
C TYR A 6 15.32 2.15 -19.72
N ARG A 7 16.55 1.98 -19.26
CA ARG A 7 17.11 0.69 -18.84
C ARG A 7 16.86 0.50 -17.34
N ILE A 8 16.18 -0.58 -16.94
CA ILE A 8 15.88 -0.87 -15.52
C ILE A 8 17.17 -0.76 -14.70
N GLY A 9 17.13 0.07 -13.66
CA GLY A 9 18.24 0.29 -12.76
C GLY A 9 19.44 1.00 -13.39
N ARG A 10 19.38 1.47 -14.64
CA ARG A 10 20.45 2.13 -15.42
C ARG A 10 21.88 1.83 -14.91
N ASP A 11 22.56 2.79 -14.28
CA ASP A 11 23.94 2.68 -13.78
C ASP A 11 24.02 2.11 -12.35
N PHE A 12 22.87 1.75 -11.80
CA PHE A 12 22.66 1.27 -10.43
C PHE A 12 22.31 -0.22 -10.35
N ALA A 13 21.98 -0.88 -11.47
CA ALA A 13 21.49 -2.26 -11.49
C ALA A 13 22.52 -3.27 -10.91
N GLY A 14 23.82 -3.01 -11.10
CA GLY A 14 24.90 -3.83 -10.57
C GLY A 14 25.38 -3.44 -9.16
N ARG A 15 24.74 -2.46 -8.50
CA ARG A 15 25.10 -2.04 -7.16
C ARG A 15 24.69 -3.10 -6.14
N SER A 16 25.44 -3.19 -5.04
CA SER A 16 25.09 -4.09 -3.94
C SER A 16 23.71 -3.78 -3.38
N ARG A 17 23.03 -4.78 -2.82
CA ARG A 17 21.72 -4.61 -2.17
C ARG A 17 21.77 -3.57 -1.04
N ALA A 18 22.88 -3.50 -0.29
CA ALA A 18 23.07 -2.49 0.76
C ALA A 18 23.12 -1.07 0.17
N THR A 19 23.87 -0.87 -0.91
CA THR A 19 23.91 0.41 -1.64
C THR A 19 22.54 0.77 -2.21
N ALA A 20 21.82 -0.21 -2.76
CA ALA A 20 20.47 -0.02 -3.29
C ALA A 20 19.50 0.46 -2.19
N PHE A 21 19.55 -0.14 -0.99
CA PHE A 21 18.77 0.35 0.15
C PHE A 21 19.20 1.74 0.62
N ALA A 22 20.49 2.07 0.64
CA ALA A 22 20.94 3.41 0.97
C ALA A 22 20.37 4.46 0.00
N ILE A 23 20.29 4.14 -1.28
CA ILE A 23 19.63 4.99 -2.29
C ILE A 23 18.13 5.13 -2.00
N VAL A 24 17.43 4.05 -1.65
CA VAL A 24 16.01 4.09 -1.26
C VAL A 24 15.81 4.98 -0.04
N VAL A 25 16.62 4.82 1.02
CA VAL A 25 16.53 5.66 2.23
C VAL A 25 16.79 7.12 1.91
N GLY A 26 17.82 7.42 1.12
CA GLY A 26 18.11 8.78 0.67
C GLY A 26 16.95 9.38 -0.14
N ALA A 27 16.33 8.60 -1.02
CA ALA A 27 15.18 9.03 -1.78
C ALA A 27 13.97 9.35 -0.91
N TYR A 28 13.73 8.54 0.13
CA TYR A 28 12.61 8.74 1.05
C TYR A 28 12.85 9.91 1.99
N ALA A 29 14.10 10.16 2.38
CA ALA A 29 14.48 11.37 3.12
C ALA A 29 14.21 12.63 2.28
N LEU A 30 14.59 12.63 0.99
CA LEU A 30 14.30 13.73 0.07
C LEU A 30 12.79 13.92 -0.14
N ALA A 31 12.04 12.82 -0.30
CA ALA A 31 10.58 12.88 -0.42
C ALA A 31 9.91 13.43 0.86
N PHE A 32 10.42 13.05 2.04
CA PHE A 32 9.95 13.57 3.31
C PHE A 32 10.26 15.07 3.46
N LEU A 33 11.44 15.53 3.04
CA LEU A 33 11.78 16.96 3.01
C LEU A 33 10.87 17.74 2.05
N ALA A 34 10.58 17.19 0.87
CA ALA A 34 9.63 17.78 -0.08
C ALA A 34 8.22 17.88 0.52
N ALA A 35 7.77 16.85 1.24
CA ALA A 35 6.50 16.84 1.95
C ALA A 35 6.44 17.90 3.06
N ILE A 36 7.50 18.04 3.87
CA ILE A 36 7.61 19.09 4.90
C ILE A 36 7.58 20.49 4.27
N ALA A 37 8.31 20.70 3.19
CA ALA A 37 8.33 21.98 2.49
C ALA A 37 6.93 22.34 1.94
N ALA A 38 6.22 21.39 1.34
CA ALA A 38 4.84 21.61 0.89
C ALA A 38 3.90 21.89 2.07
N ALA A 39 4.04 21.15 3.17
CA ALA A 39 3.22 21.36 4.37
C ALA A 39 3.43 22.75 5.00
N SER A 40 4.68 23.22 5.06
CA SER A 40 5.00 24.53 5.64
C SER A 40 4.47 25.69 4.80
N MET A 41 4.52 25.57 3.46
CA MET A 41 3.94 26.53 2.52
C MET A 41 2.40 26.62 2.63
N LEU A 42 1.76 25.58 3.14
CA LEU A 42 0.31 25.51 3.35
C LEU A 42 -0.08 25.67 4.83
N SER A 43 0.84 26.15 5.67
CA SER A 43 0.56 26.42 7.07
C SER A 43 -0.68 27.34 7.22
N GLY A 44 -1.54 27.01 8.20
CA GLY A 44 -2.82 27.69 8.40
C GLY A 44 -3.99 27.20 7.53
N ARG A 45 -3.77 26.29 6.57
CA ARG A 45 -4.85 25.59 5.87
C ARG A 45 -5.37 24.39 6.67
N HIS A 46 -6.49 23.82 6.25
CA HIS A 46 -7.04 22.62 6.88
C HIS A 46 -6.03 21.46 6.81
N PRO A 47 -5.80 20.71 7.89
CA PRO A 47 -4.75 19.67 7.97
C PRO A 47 -4.90 18.54 6.94
N ILE A 48 -6.12 18.19 6.53
CA ILE A 48 -6.32 17.27 5.39
C ILE A 48 -5.70 17.86 4.11
N THR A 49 -5.96 19.13 3.80
CA THR A 49 -5.40 19.80 2.63
C THR A 49 -3.88 19.90 2.70
N VAL A 50 -3.36 20.23 3.88
CA VAL A 50 -1.90 20.32 4.11
C VAL A 50 -1.24 18.97 3.83
N LEU A 51 -1.71 17.89 4.45
CA LEU A 51 -1.09 16.58 4.29
C LEU A 51 -1.39 15.91 2.94
N PHE A 52 -2.50 16.26 2.29
CA PHE A 52 -2.76 15.86 0.91
C PHE A 52 -1.67 16.39 -0.02
N TRP A 53 -1.40 17.69 0.01
CA TRP A 53 -0.37 18.28 -0.84
C TRP A 53 1.04 17.89 -0.42
N ALA A 54 1.27 17.60 0.86
CA ALA A 54 2.52 17.02 1.33
C ALA A 54 2.76 15.61 0.73
N ASP A 55 1.73 14.76 0.69
CA ASP A 55 1.78 13.42 0.09
C ASP A 55 1.98 13.48 -1.43
N ILE A 56 1.32 14.42 -2.11
CA ILE A 56 1.56 14.68 -3.54
C ILE A 56 3.01 15.14 -3.78
N ALA A 57 3.54 16.06 -2.97
CA ALA A 57 4.92 16.53 -3.10
C ALA A 57 5.93 15.40 -2.87
N GLY A 58 5.71 14.56 -1.87
CA GLY A 58 6.54 13.37 -1.63
C GLY A 58 6.46 12.36 -2.79
N THR A 59 5.26 12.13 -3.33
CA THR A 59 5.06 11.28 -4.51
C THR A 59 5.81 11.82 -5.74
N VAL A 60 5.75 13.14 -5.98
CA VAL A 60 6.50 13.78 -7.08
C VAL A 60 8.01 13.62 -6.88
N ALA A 61 8.51 13.79 -5.65
CA ALA A 61 9.92 13.58 -5.35
C ALA A 61 10.37 12.13 -5.60
N ILE A 62 9.59 11.14 -5.12
CA ILE A 62 9.84 9.72 -5.41
C ILE A 62 9.79 9.45 -6.91
N PHE A 63 8.83 10.03 -7.64
CA PHE A 63 8.73 9.88 -9.08
C PHE A 63 9.97 10.39 -9.80
N LEU A 64 10.41 11.62 -9.52
CA LEU A 64 11.61 12.19 -10.13
C LEU A 64 12.83 11.32 -9.86
N LEU A 65 13.00 10.85 -8.62
CA LEU A 65 14.10 9.97 -8.24
C LEU A 65 14.01 8.59 -8.90
N SER A 66 12.79 8.05 -9.04
CA SER A 66 12.54 6.77 -9.75
C SER A 66 12.93 6.85 -11.23
N MET A 67 12.81 8.03 -11.84
CA MET A 67 13.27 8.29 -13.21
C MET A 67 14.79 8.41 -13.30
N VAL A 68 15.43 9.01 -12.30
CA VAL A 68 16.90 9.10 -12.21
C VAL A 68 17.53 7.71 -12.09
N VAL A 69 17.01 6.87 -11.19
CA VAL A 69 17.52 5.49 -11.01
C VAL A 69 16.96 4.50 -12.03
N ALA A 70 16.03 4.94 -12.88
CA ALA A 70 15.29 4.14 -13.84
C ALA A 70 14.66 2.87 -13.22
N ASN A 71 13.98 3.02 -12.10
CA ASN A 71 13.25 1.93 -11.45
C ASN A 71 12.00 2.47 -10.74
N SER A 72 10.82 2.18 -11.29
CA SER A 72 9.53 2.63 -10.74
C SER A 72 9.15 1.93 -9.44
N SER A 73 9.80 0.80 -9.11
CA SER A 73 9.60 0.07 -7.84
C SER A 73 10.22 0.79 -6.64
N LEU A 74 10.92 1.91 -6.86
CA LEU A 74 11.28 2.84 -5.79
C LEU A 74 10.04 3.33 -5.02
N TYR A 75 8.90 3.39 -5.69
CA TYR A 75 7.60 3.75 -5.10
C TYR A 75 6.98 2.63 -4.25
N ASP A 76 7.36 1.37 -4.40
CA ASP A 76 6.65 0.24 -3.78
C ASP A 76 6.57 0.30 -2.25
N PRO A 77 7.57 0.78 -1.50
CA PRO A 77 7.42 0.98 -0.05
C PRO A 77 6.62 2.24 0.32
N TYR A 78 6.47 3.20 -0.59
CA TYR A 78 6.01 4.56 -0.28
C TYR A 78 4.57 4.54 0.21
N TRP A 79 3.73 3.78 -0.49
CA TRP A 79 2.30 3.66 -0.16
C TRP A 79 2.03 2.98 1.19
N SER A 80 3.01 2.27 1.78
CA SER A 80 2.94 1.76 3.15
C SER A 80 3.65 2.65 4.17
N VAL A 81 4.67 3.42 3.77
CA VAL A 81 5.42 4.33 4.67
C VAL A 81 4.70 5.66 4.91
N ALA A 82 3.98 6.19 3.91
CA ALA A 82 3.26 7.46 4.03
C ALA A 82 2.10 7.43 5.06
N PRO A 83 1.26 6.38 5.15
CA PRO A 83 0.08 6.37 6.02
C PRO A 83 0.32 6.67 7.51
N PRO A 84 1.28 6.04 8.22
CA PRO A 84 1.56 6.39 9.61
C PRO A 84 2.00 7.85 9.79
N LEU A 85 2.76 8.40 8.83
CA LEU A 85 3.24 9.79 8.88
C LEU A 85 2.09 10.77 8.68
N ILE A 86 1.14 10.47 7.79
CA ILE A 86 -0.04 11.30 7.54
C ILE A 86 -0.96 11.28 8.77
N ILE A 87 -1.29 10.10 9.30
CA ILE A 87 -2.13 9.99 10.51
C ILE A 87 -1.43 10.64 11.71
N GLY A 88 -0.12 10.44 11.87
CA GLY A 88 0.68 11.09 12.89
C GLY A 88 0.68 12.62 12.77
N GLY A 89 0.79 13.14 11.55
CA GLY A 89 0.71 14.58 11.28
C GLY A 89 -0.66 15.17 11.64
N TRP A 90 -1.75 14.47 11.32
CA TRP A 90 -3.10 14.87 11.75
C TRP A 90 -3.27 14.84 13.27
N LEU A 91 -2.71 13.83 13.94
CA LEU A 91 -2.72 13.73 15.39
C LEU A 91 -1.92 14.87 16.04
N VAL A 92 -0.71 15.16 15.54
CA VAL A 92 0.11 16.29 16.02
C VAL A 92 -0.64 17.61 15.85
N TRP A 93 -1.28 17.82 14.69
CA TRP A 93 -2.11 18.99 14.47
C TRP A 93 -3.26 19.06 15.49
N HIS A 94 -3.99 17.96 15.72
CA HIS A 94 -5.12 17.93 16.65
C HIS A 94 -4.67 18.28 18.08
N LEU A 95 -3.57 17.68 18.55
CA LEU A 95 -3.02 17.95 19.88
C LEU A 95 -2.47 19.38 20.02
N SER A 96 -2.06 20.01 18.92
CA SER A 96 -1.59 21.41 18.96
C SER A 96 -2.73 22.42 19.18
N GLN A 97 -4.00 22.01 19.01
CA GLN A 97 -5.17 22.87 19.23
C GLN A 97 -5.55 23.01 20.71
N GLY A 98 -4.88 22.31 21.62
CA GLY A 98 -5.19 22.29 23.07
C GLY A 98 -5.74 20.93 23.53
N ASP A 99 -6.13 20.84 24.81
CA ASP A 99 -6.66 19.61 25.42
C ASP A 99 -8.00 19.19 24.78
N PRO A 100 -8.26 17.87 24.60
CA PRO A 100 -7.71 16.78 25.41
C PRO A 100 -6.42 16.12 24.88
N PRO A 101 -5.70 15.37 25.75
CA PRO A 101 -4.54 14.59 25.34
C PRO A 101 -4.92 13.47 24.37
N ALA A 102 -3.90 12.86 23.76
CA ALA A 102 -4.10 11.73 22.86
C ALA A 102 -4.83 10.57 23.55
N SER A 103 -6.03 10.25 23.06
CA SER A 103 -6.86 9.15 23.54
C SER A 103 -6.30 7.77 23.20
N LEU A 104 -6.79 6.73 23.89
CA LEU A 104 -6.48 5.33 23.58
C LEU A 104 -6.79 4.98 22.11
N ARG A 105 -7.86 5.53 21.54
CA ARG A 105 -8.23 5.37 20.12
C ARG A 105 -7.09 5.82 19.20
N HIS A 106 -6.51 7.00 19.46
CA HIS A 106 -5.43 7.56 18.65
C HIS A 106 -4.22 6.63 18.63
N TRP A 107 -3.80 6.15 19.81
CA TRP A 107 -2.64 5.27 19.93
C TRP A 107 -2.87 3.88 19.32
N LEU A 108 -4.05 3.29 19.51
CA LEU A 108 -4.37 2.00 18.90
C LEU A 108 -4.44 2.09 17.38
N MET A 109 -5.14 3.08 16.84
CA MET A 109 -5.23 3.29 15.40
C MET A 109 -3.86 3.53 14.77
N LEU A 110 -3.09 4.50 15.31
CA LEU A 110 -1.75 4.81 14.80
C LEU A 110 -0.79 3.62 14.96
N GLY A 111 -0.84 2.91 16.09
CA GLY A 111 -0.04 1.73 16.35
C GLY A 111 -0.32 0.60 15.36
N LEU A 112 -1.60 0.30 15.10
CA LEU A 112 -2.00 -0.76 14.17
C LEU A 112 -1.62 -0.42 12.72
N VAL A 113 -1.83 0.82 12.28
CA VAL A 113 -1.36 1.27 10.95
C VAL A 113 0.16 1.21 10.85
N THR A 114 0.88 1.58 11.92
CA THR A 114 2.35 1.49 11.94
C THR A 114 2.82 0.04 11.85
N VAL A 115 2.19 -0.88 12.59
CA VAL A 115 2.50 -2.32 12.53
C VAL A 115 2.26 -2.86 11.12
N TRP A 116 1.12 -2.53 10.50
CA TRP A 116 0.83 -2.88 9.11
C TRP A 116 1.88 -2.33 8.14
N ALA A 117 2.19 -1.04 8.25
CA ALA A 117 3.16 -0.34 7.42
C ALA A 117 4.56 -0.98 7.49
N VAL A 118 5.06 -1.23 8.71
CA VAL A 118 6.36 -1.88 8.94
C VAL A 118 6.35 -3.30 8.37
N ARG A 119 5.29 -4.06 8.63
CA ARG A 119 5.14 -5.44 8.15
C ARG A 119 5.15 -5.51 6.61
N LEU A 120 4.42 -4.62 5.95
CA LEU A 120 4.31 -4.57 4.50
C LEU A 120 5.61 -4.11 3.85
N THR A 121 6.25 -3.08 4.42
CA THR A 121 7.57 -2.60 4.00
C THR A 121 8.65 -3.67 4.18
N ALA A 122 8.65 -4.38 5.31
CA ALA A 122 9.53 -5.52 5.53
C ALA A 122 9.24 -6.67 4.55
N ASN A 123 7.96 -6.87 4.20
CA ASN A 123 7.56 -7.88 3.24
C ASN A 123 8.17 -7.60 1.84
N TRP A 124 8.15 -6.34 1.41
CA TRP A 124 8.86 -5.91 0.22
C TRP A 124 10.38 -6.05 0.36
N ALA A 125 10.96 -5.51 1.43
CA ALA A 125 12.40 -5.41 1.60
C ALA A 125 13.10 -6.77 1.60
N ILE A 126 12.49 -7.80 2.22
CA ILE A 126 13.02 -9.16 2.27
C ILE A 126 13.17 -9.77 0.87
N GLY A 127 12.20 -9.56 -0.02
CA GLY A 127 12.18 -10.14 -1.37
C GLY A 127 12.88 -9.31 -2.44
N TRP A 128 13.19 -8.04 -2.16
CA TRP A 128 13.82 -7.13 -3.11
C TRP A 128 15.33 -7.33 -3.17
N THR A 129 15.87 -7.54 -4.38
CA THR A 129 17.28 -7.86 -4.62
C THR A 129 18.15 -6.64 -4.97
N GLY A 130 17.53 -5.51 -5.32
CA GLY A 130 18.20 -4.25 -5.62
C GLY A 130 17.62 -3.53 -6.84
N LEU A 131 18.29 -2.47 -7.29
CA LEU A 131 17.78 -1.58 -8.34
C LEU A 131 17.71 -2.21 -9.73
N GLY A 132 18.30 -3.41 -9.94
CA GLY A 132 18.10 -4.20 -11.15
C GLY A 132 16.77 -4.97 -11.18
N GLN A 133 16.03 -5.04 -10.06
CA GLN A 133 14.71 -5.66 -9.98
C GLN A 133 13.63 -4.59 -10.01
N GLU A 134 12.73 -4.68 -10.99
CA GLU A 134 11.50 -3.89 -11.06
C GLU A 134 10.28 -4.82 -11.00
N ASP A 135 9.19 -4.38 -10.37
CA ASP A 135 7.93 -5.10 -10.35
C ASP A 135 7.47 -5.38 -11.78
N TRP A 136 7.15 -6.64 -12.02
CA TRP A 136 6.73 -7.13 -13.33
C TRP A 136 5.50 -6.41 -13.89
N ARG A 137 4.62 -5.87 -13.03
CA ARG A 137 3.44 -5.10 -13.45
C ARG A 137 3.90 -3.86 -14.19
N TYR A 138 4.95 -3.20 -13.69
CA TYR A 138 5.48 -1.98 -14.30
C TYR A 138 6.23 -2.29 -15.59
N VAL A 139 6.95 -3.41 -15.64
CA VAL A 139 7.56 -3.91 -16.88
C VAL A 139 6.49 -4.18 -17.94
N GLN A 140 5.44 -4.91 -17.58
CA GLN A 140 4.33 -5.21 -18.49
C GLN A 140 3.59 -3.94 -18.94
N ILE A 141 3.26 -3.03 -18.01
CA ILE A 141 2.61 -1.75 -18.35
C ILE A 141 3.50 -0.93 -19.31
N ARG A 142 4.83 -0.92 -19.10
CA ARG A 142 5.75 -0.25 -20.00
C ARG A 142 5.72 -0.86 -21.40
N GLU A 143 5.76 -2.19 -21.49
CA GLU A 143 5.66 -2.92 -22.77
C GLU A 143 4.32 -2.62 -23.48
N ASP A 144 3.20 -2.71 -22.75
CA ASP A 144 1.84 -2.50 -23.28
C ASP A 144 1.55 -1.06 -23.73
N THR A 145 2.29 -0.09 -23.19
CA THR A 145 2.15 1.35 -23.50
C THR A 145 3.24 1.89 -24.41
N THR A 146 4.23 1.07 -24.77
CA THR A 146 5.33 1.46 -25.66
C THR A 146 4.79 1.97 -26.99
N GLY A 147 5.21 3.18 -27.37
CA GLY A 147 4.76 3.85 -28.60
C GLY A 147 3.39 4.53 -28.53
N ARG A 148 2.63 4.37 -27.43
CA ARG A 148 1.33 5.01 -27.22
C ARG A 148 1.40 6.24 -26.33
N ALA A 149 2.27 6.21 -25.31
CA ALA A 149 2.49 7.31 -24.38
C ALA A 149 3.96 7.33 -23.93
N PRO A 150 4.52 8.49 -23.54
CA PRO A 150 5.85 8.55 -22.97
C PRO A 150 5.87 7.88 -21.59
N TRP A 151 6.94 7.14 -21.27
CA TRP A 151 6.99 6.32 -20.05
C TRP A 151 6.83 7.14 -18.77
N TRP A 152 7.41 8.35 -18.72
CA TRP A 152 7.30 9.23 -17.56
C TRP A 152 5.85 9.51 -17.18
N LEU A 153 4.96 9.67 -18.17
CA LEU A 153 3.55 9.98 -17.95
C LEU A 153 2.81 8.75 -17.41
N VAL A 154 3.06 7.58 -17.99
CA VAL A 154 2.48 6.30 -17.55
C VAL A 154 2.96 5.93 -16.15
N SER A 155 4.25 6.08 -15.88
CA SER A 155 4.84 5.82 -14.56
C SER A 155 4.30 6.79 -13.51
N PHE A 156 4.27 8.09 -13.79
CA PHE A 156 3.73 9.07 -12.84
C PHE A 156 2.26 8.83 -12.56
N THR A 157 1.41 8.73 -13.58
CA THR A 157 -0.05 8.70 -13.39
C THR A 157 -0.56 7.34 -12.92
N GLY A 158 -0.09 6.25 -13.52
CA GLY A 158 -0.62 4.91 -13.29
C GLY A 158 0.06 4.15 -12.14
N ILE A 159 1.36 4.32 -11.96
CA ILE A 159 2.16 3.53 -10.99
C ILE A 159 2.31 4.25 -9.65
N GLN A 160 2.35 5.59 -9.66
CA GLN A 160 2.69 6.37 -8.46
C GLN A 160 1.51 7.22 -7.98
N LEU A 161 1.02 8.14 -8.81
CA LEU A 161 -0.04 9.06 -8.43
C LEU A 161 -1.37 8.33 -8.16
N MET A 162 -1.80 7.41 -9.02
CA MET A 162 -3.06 6.68 -8.82
C MET A 162 -3.08 5.94 -7.47
N PRO A 163 -2.10 5.08 -7.12
CA PRO A 163 -2.08 4.46 -5.80
C PRO A 163 -2.01 5.46 -4.64
N THR A 164 -1.25 6.55 -4.77
CA THR A 164 -1.21 7.63 -3.76
C THR A 164 -2.61 8.18 -3.50
N LEU A 165 -3.37 8.47 -4.56
CA LEU A 165 -4.73 9.00 -4.42
C LEU A 165 -5.70 8.00 -3.77
N PHE A 166 -5.62 6.71 -4.12
CA PHE A 166 -6.45 5.67 -3.50
C PHE A 166 -6.11 5.47 -2.02
N VAL A 167 -4.82 5.46 -1.68
CA VAL A 167 -4.34 5.35 -0.30
C VAL A 167 -4.77 6.56 0.51
N PHE A 168 -4.59 7.78 0.00
CA PHE A 168 -5.03 9.00 0.68
C PHE A 168 -6.55 9.03 0.89
N LEU A 169 -7.32 8.61 -0.13
CA LEU A 169 -8.78 8.45 -0.02
C LEU A 169 -9.16 7.44 1.08
N GLY A 170 -8.44 6.33 1.18
CA GLY A 170 -8.56 5.36 2.27
C GLY A 170 -8.29 6.00 3.63
N LEU A 171 -7.23 6.81 3.74
CA LEU A 171 -6.83 7.48 4.99
C LEU A 171 -7.84 8.52 5.48
N LEU A 172 -8.68 9.09 4.60
CA LEU A 172 -9.77 9.97 5.05
C LEU A 172 -10.69 9.29 6.07
N SER A 173 -10.74 7.96 6.11
CA SER A 173 -11.46 7.17 7.12
C SER A 173 -10.90 7.34 8.54
N ALA A 174 -9.62 7.66 8.68
CA ALA A 174 -8.97 7.88 9.96
C ALA A 174 -9.22 9.29 10.51
N TRP A 175 -9.53 10.27 9.66
CA TRP A 175 -9.72 11.67 10.07
C TRP A 175 -10.78 11.84 11.18
N PRO A 176 -11.99 11.25 11.09
CA PRO A 176 -12.98 11.38 12.15
C PRO A 176 -12.53 10.74 13.47
N ALA A 177 -11.66 9.74 13.41
CA ALA A 177 -11.08 9.11 14.60
C ALA A 177 -10.09 10.03 15.33
N ILE A 178 -9.50 11.00 14.62
CA ILE A 178 -8.59 12.01 15.16
C ILE A 178 -9.38 13.15 15.83
N ILE A 179 -10.46 13.63 15.20
CA ILE A 179 -11.19 14.83 15.68
C ILE A 179 -12.44 14.53 16.50
N GLY A 180 -12.90 13.27 16.51
CA GLY A 180 -14.15 12.89 17.13
C GLY A 180 -14.07 12.84 18.66
N TRP A 181 -15.11 13.34 19.33
CA TRP A 181 -15.19 13.47 20.78
C TRP A 181 -15.82 12.28 21.50
N ARG A 182 -16.38 11.30 20.76
CA ARG A 182 -17.09 10.18 21.42
C ARG A 182 -16.08 9.33 22.20
N PRO A 183 -16.45 8.86 23.41
CA PRO A 183 -15.57 7.99 24.19
C PRO A 183 -15.28 6.70 23.42
N PHE A 184 -14.22 6.01 23.83
CA PHE A 184 -13.87 4.69 23.30
C PHE A 184 -15.02 3.70 23.56
N GLY A 185 -15.40 2.92 22.55
CA GLY A 185 -16.57 2.05 22.63
C GLY A 185 -16.48 0.78 21.78
N VAL A 186 -17.61 0.11 21.61
CA VAL A 186 -17.70 -1.21 20.94
C VAL A 186 -17.18 -1.18 19.51
N LEU A 187 -17.46 -0.11 18.76
CA LEU A 187 -16.98 0.03 17.39
C LEU A 187 -15.44 0.19 17.32
N ASP A 188 -14.81 0.79 18.33
CA ASP A 188 -13.35 0.85 18.41
C ASP A 188 -12.76 -0.54 18.64
N VAL A 189 -13.35 -1.33 19.55
CA VAL A 189 -12.96 -2.72 19.79
C VAL A 189 -13.09 -3.55 18.51
N LEU A 190 -14.18 -3.38 17.77
CA LEU A 190 -14.37 -4.04 16.48
C LEU A 190 -13.30 -3.60 15.46
N GLY A 191 -12.98 -2.29 15.40
CA GLY A 191 -11.90 -1.76 14.57
C GLY A 191 -10.54 -2.40 14.88
N VAL A 192 -10.19 -2.51 16.17
CA VAL A 192 -8.99 -3.21 16.63
C VAL A 192 -8.98 -4.66 16.16
N ILE A 193 -10.07 -5.41 16.41
CA ILE A 193 -10.16 -6.83 16.04
C ILE A 193 -9.99 -6.99 14.52
N VAL A 194 -10.68 -6.18 13.73
CA VAL A 194 -10.62 -6.23 12.27
C VAL A 194 -9.19 -5.97 11.77
N MET A 195 -8.51 -4.94 12.28
CA MET A 195 -7.14 -4.63 11.86
C MET A 195 -6.11 -5.68 12.35
N VAL A 196 -6.26 -6.23 13.55
CA VAL A 196 -5.39 -7.30 14.04
C VAL A 196 -5.55 -8.56 13.19
N VAL A 197 -6.79 -8.93 12.86
CA VAL A 197 -7.07 -10.07 11.97
C VAL A 197 -6.55 -9.80 10.57
N ALA A 198 -6.71 -8.58 10.04
CA ALA A 198 -6.16 -8.17 8.74
C ALA A 198 -4.65 -8.38 8.66
N ILE A 199 -3.91 -7.80 9.62
CA ILE A 199 -2.45 -7.92 9.71
C ILE A 199 -2.03 -9.39 9.87
N GLY A 200 -2.77 -10.17 10.67
CA GLY A 200 -2.54 -11.60 10.85
C GLY A 200 -2.73 -12.40 9.56
N LEU A 201 -3.84 -12.17 8.85
CA LEU A 201 -4.15 -12.82 7.57
C LEU A 201 -3.08 -12.53 6.53
N GLU A 202 -2.70 -11.27 6.34
CA GLU A 202 -1.63 -10.90 5.44
C GLU A 202 -0.33 -11.60 5.83
N THR A 203 0.08 -11.49 7.09
CA THR A 203 1.35 -12.04 7.59
C THR A 203 1.45 -13.55 7.33
N VAL A 204 0.41 -14.29 7.67
CA VAL A 204 0.37 -15.75 7.44
C VAL A 204 0.35 -16.05 5.94
N ALA A 205 -0.46 -15.34 5.15
CA ALA A 205 -0.56 -15.55 3.71
C ALA A 205 0.79 -15.35 2.99
N ASP A 206 1.47 -14.24 3.26
CA ASP A 206 2.75 -13.95 2.61
C ASP A 206 3.86 -14.89 3.08
N LEU A 207 3.88 -15.27 4.36
CA LEU A 207 4.83 -16.28 4.86
C LEU A 207 4.61 -17.64 4.18
N GLN A 208 3.36 -18.07 4.00
CA GLN A 208 3.03 -19.29 3.26
C GLN A 208 3.49 -19.20 1.80
N LEU A 209 3.19 -18.08 1.12
CA LEU A 209 3.59 -17.85 -0.27
C LEU A 209 5.12 -17.86 -0.44
N ARG A 210 5.84 -17.21 0.47
CA ARG A 210 7.32 -17.17 0.46
C ARG A 210 7.93 -18.54 0.67
N ARG A 211 7.49 -19.26 1.69
CA ARG A 211 7.98 -20.63 1.98
C ARG A 211 7.73 -21.55 0.79
N PHE A 212 6.54 -21.48 0.20
CA PHE A 212 6.20 -22.25 -0.99
C PHE A 212 7.09 -21.91 -2.18
N SER A 213 7.29 -20.61 -2.45
CA SER A 213 8.07 -20.13 -3.60
C SER A 213 9.59 -20.32 -3.47
N ALA A 214 10.09 -20.47 -2.24
CA ALA A 214 11.51 -20.72 -1.98
C ALA A 214 11.94 -22.15 -2.35
N ASP A 215 11.00 -23.10 -2.40
CA ASP A 215 11.27 -24.48 -2.78
C ASP A 215 11.32 -24.63 -4.32
N PRO A 216 12.47 -25.06 -4.90
CA PRO A 216 12.60 -25.28 -6.33
C PRO A 216 11.60 -26.30 -6.89
N ALA A 217 11.13 -27.26 -6.10
CA ALA A 217 10.15 -28.26 -6.51
C ALA A 217 8.75 -27.66 -6.77
N ASN A 218 8.51 -26.43 -6.31
CA ASN A 218 7.25 -25.70 -6.50
C ASN A 218 7.27 -24.71 -7.66
N ARG A 219 8.38 -24.63 -8.42
CA ARG A 219 8.46 -23.76 -9.60
C ARG A 219 7.35 -24.09 -10.59
N GLY A 220 6.60 -23.07 -10.99
CA GLY A 220 5.48 -23.20 -11.94
C GLY A 220 4.18 -23.76 -11.33
N LYS A 221 4.16 -24.10 -10.04
CA LYS A 221 2.96 -24.60 -9.34
C LYS A 221 2.20 -23.48 -8.65
N THR A 222 0.91 -23.70 -8.43
CA THR A 222 0.04 -22.81 -7.67
C THR A 222 0.19 -23.08 -6.17
N VAL A 223 0.29 -22.01 -5.36
CA VAL A 223 0.28 -22.13 -3.90
C VAL A 223 -1.12 -22.55 -3.46
N ASP A 224 -1.21 -23.72 -2.85
CA ASP A 224 -2.49 -24.35 -2.51
C ASP A 224 -2.45 -24.99 -1.11
N VAL A 225 -1.90 -24.23 -0.16
CA VAL A 225 -1.71 -24.64 1.24
C VAL A 225 -2.20 -23.56 2.19
N GLY A 226 -2.64 -23.97 3.38
CA GLY A 226 -3.04 -23.04 4.44
C GLY A 226 -4.17 -22.10 4.00
N LEU A 227 -3.95 -20.78 4.11
CA LEU A 227 -4.93 -19.76 3.73
C LEU A 227 -5.18 -19.77 2.22
N TRP A 228 -4.16 -20.08 1.42
CA TRP A 228 -4.27 -20.16 -0.04
C TRP A 228 -5.15 -21.33 -0.50
N ARG A 229 -5.47 -22.30 0.37
CA ARG A 229 -6.45 -23.34 0.05
C ARG A 229 -7.89 -22.86 0.17
N LEU A 230 -8.13 -21.79 0.93
CA LEU A 230 -9.46 -21.26 1.24
C LEU A 230 -9.78 -20.00 0.43
N SER A 231 -8.75 -19.24 0.06
CA SER A 231 -8.85 -17.98 -0.68
C SER A 231 -7.72 -17.90 -1.69
N ARG A 232 -8.00 -17.39 -2.89
CA ARG A 232 -6.98 -17.15 -3.93
C ARG A 232 -6.14 -15.91 -3.66
N HIS A 233 -6.64 -14.98 -2.85
CA HIS A 233 -5.94 -13.74 -2.49
C HIS A 233 -6.15 -13.38 -1.00
N PRO A 234 -5.72 -14.25 -0.05
CA PRO A 234 -5.94 -14.03 1.37
C PRO A 234 -5.19 -12.81 1.92
N ASN A 235 -4.06 -12.46 1.32
CA ASN A 235 -3.35 -11.22 1.64
C ASN A 235 -4.12 -9.98 1.18
N TYR A 236 -4.74 -9.99 0.00
CA TYR A 236 -5.57 -8.87 -0.46
C TYR A 236 -6.82 -8.68 0.40
N LEU A 237 -7.39 -9.77 0.93
CA LEU A 237 -8.47 -9.66 1.91
C LEU A 237 -8.01 -8.91 3.17
N GLY A 238 -6.83 -9.26 3.72
CA GLY A 238 -6.30 -8.55 4.87
C GLY A 238 -6.04 -7.06 4.57
N GLU A 239 -5.45 -6.76 3.41
CA GLU A 239 -5.25 -5.36 2.98
C GLU A 239 -6.58 -4.60 2.94
N ILE A 240 -7.64 -5.18 2.35
CA ILE A 240 -8.99 -4.58 2.35
C ILE A 240 -9.50 -4.37 3.77
N MET A 241 -9.41 -5.40 4.63
CA MET A 241 -9.92 -5.36 6.01
C MET A 241 -9.26 -4.26 6.84
N LEU A 242 -7.98 -3.95 6.61
CA LEU A 242 -7.28 -2.85 7.28
C LEU A 242 -8.05 -1.51 7.13
N TRP A 243 -8.47 -1.18 5.91
CA TRP A 243 -9.19 0.07 5.61
C TRP A 243 -10.58 0.10 6.24
N TRP A 244 -11.25 -1.05 6.31
CA TRP A 244 -12.52 -1.17 7.04
C TRP A 244 -12.33 -0.95 8.55
N GLY A 245 -11.25 -1.47 9.12
CA GLY A 245 -10.89 -1.22 10.52
C GLY A 245 -10.64 0.27 10.81
N LEU A 246 -9.94 0.97 9.91
CA LEU A 246 -9.76 2.42 9.99
C LEU A 246 -11.10 3.17 9.95
N TRP A 247 -12.00 2.78 9.06
CA TRP A 247 -13.33 3.38 8.98
C TRP A 247 -14.17 3.13 10.24
N LEU A 248 -14.05 1.96 10.87
CA LEU A 248 -14.74 1.66 12.14
C LEU A 248 -14.28 2.58 13.27
N PHE A 249 -12.98 2.88 13.37
CA PHE A 249 -12.48 3.90 14.31
C PHE A 249 -13.10 5.28 14.04
N GLY A 250 -13.17 5.69 12.77
CA GLY A 250 -13.80 6.95 12.37
C GLY A 250 -15.28 7.01 12.74
N LEU A 251 -16.02 5.95 12.42
CA LEU A 251 -17.45 5.84 12.73
C LEU A 251 -17.72 5.80 14.24
N ALA A 252 -16.85 5.16 15.02
CA ALA A 252 -16.93 5.12 16.49
C ALA A 252 -16.81 6.53 17.10
N ALA A 253 -15.86 7.31 16.58
CA ALA A 253 -15.52 8.64 17.08
C ALA A 253 -16.55 9.71 16.66
N ALA A 254 -17.01 9.67 15.41
CA ALA A 254 -17.91 10.66 14.84
C ALA A 254 -18.84 10.04 13.77
N PRO A 255 -19.98 9.46 14.17
CA PRO A 255 -20.87 8.72 13.25
C PRO A 255 -21.44 9.54 12.10
N ASN A 256 -21.51 10.87 12.23
CA ASN A 256 -21.91 11.78 11.16
C ASN A 256 -20.92 11.77 9.97
N TRP A 257 -19.71 11.25 10.16
CA TRP A 257 -18.71 11.03 9.11
C TRP A 257 -18.81 9.65 8.45
N TRP A 258 -19.95 8.95 8.55
CA TRP A 258 -20.15 7.63 7.94
C TRP A 258 -19.77 7.58 6.44
N TRP A 259 -19.91 8.70 5.72
CA TRP A 259 -19.61 8.82 4.30
C TRP A 259 -18.12 8.61 3.96
N THR A 260 -17.21 8.65 4.93
CA THR A 260 -15.80 8.26 4.72
C THR A 260 -15.63 6.78 4.38
N ILE A 261 -16.70 5.98 4.41
CA ILE A 261 -16.77 4.60 3.87
C ILE A 261 -16.33 4.52 2.40
N ILE A 262 -16.36 5.65 1.67
CA ILE A 262 -15.81 5.74 0.31
C ILE A 262 -14.33 5.32 0.25
N GLY A 263 -13.57 5.50 1.32
CA GLY A 263 -12.18 5.04 1.45
C GLY A 263 -12.03 3.52 1.31
N PRO A 264 -12.57 2.70 2.24
CA PRO A 264 -12.50 1.25 2.12
C PRO A 264 -13.21 0.72 0.86
N LEU A 265 -14.28 1.36 0.37
CA LEU A 265 -14.92 0.97 -0.89
C LEU A 265 -14.00 1.19 -2.10
N ALA A 266 -13.25 2.29 -2.13
CA ALA A 266 -12.25 2.54 -3.17
C ALA A 266 -11.15 1.46 -3.14
N MET A 267 -10.71 1.05 -1.95
CA MET A 267 -9.73 -0.03 -1.81
C MET A 267 -10.29 -1.39 -2.26
N VAL A 268 -11.55 -1.71 -1.95
CA VAL A 268 -12.23 -2.89 -2.51
C VAL A 268 -12.22 -2.85 -4.04
N GLY A 269 -12.57 -1.70 -4.63
CA GLY A 269 -12.57 -1.52 -6.08
C GLY A 269 -11.19 -1.68 -6.72
N LEU A 270 -10.16 -1.07 -6.12
CA LEU A 270 -8.76 -1.23 -6.54
C LEU A 270 -8.35 -2.71 -6.57
N PHE A 271 -8.64 -3.46 -5.50
CA PHE A 271 -8.26 -4.87 -5.44
C PHE A 271 -9.08 -5.75 -6.39
N LEU A 272 -10.40 -5.61 -6.41
CA LEU A 272 -11.27 -6.48 -7.20
C LEU A 272 -11.22 -6.23 -8.70
N TRP A 273 -11.03 -4.97 -9.13
CA TRP A 273 -11.10 -4.61 -10.55
C TRP A 273 -9.75 -4.37 -11.19
N ILE A 274 -8.68 -4.13 -10.41
CA ILE A 274 -7.33 -3.89 -10.94
C ILE A 274 -6.38 -5.01 -10.50
N SER A 275 -6.17 -5.17 -9.18
CA SER A 275 -5.10 -6.06 -8.67
C SER A 275 -5.38 -7.55 -8.91
N VAL A 276 -6.58 -8.03 -8.56
CA VAL A 276 -6.98 -9.44 -8.72
C VAL A 276 -6.95 -9.85 -10.19
N PRO A 277 -7.62 -9.15 -11.14
CA PRO A 277 -7.62 -9.55 -12.54
C PRO A 277 -6.21 -9.60 -13.14
N LEU A 278 -5.35 -8.65 -12.79
CA LEU A 278 -3.97 -8.59 -13.28
C LEU A 278 -3.16 -9.82 -12.78
N MET A 279 -3.31 -10.17 -11.51
CA MET A 279 -2.62 -11.32 -10.90
C MET A 279 -3.15 -12.67 -11.42
N GLU A 280 -4.47 -12.80 -11.58
CA GLU A 280 -5.09 -14.04 -12.07
C GLU A 280 -4.70 -14.30 -13.54
N ARG A 281 -4.73 -13.27 -14.41
CA ARG A 281 -4.28 -13.40 -15.81
C ARG A 281 -2.83 -13.87 -15.90
N ARG A 282 -1.94 -13.29 -15.08
CA ARG A 282 -0.54 -13.72 -15.05
C ARG A 282 -0.37 -15.13 -14.53
N SER A 283 -1.16 -15.52 -13.52
CA SER A 283 -1.10 -16.87 -12.95
C SER A 283 -1.56 -17.91 -13.98
N LEU A 284 -2.66 -17.65 -14.68
CA LEU A 284 -3.14 -18.46 -15.80
C LEU A 284 -2.09 -18.63 -16.91
N ALA A 285 -1.38 -17.56 -17.26
CA ALA A 285 -0.35 -17.61 -18.31
C ALA A 285 0.90 -18.40 -17.91
N ARG A 286 1.16 -18.60 -16.62
CA ARG A 286 2.42 -19.16 -16.11
C ARG A 286 2.28 -20.53 -15.44
N ARG A 287 1.07 -20.92 -15.06
CA ARG A 287 0.81 -22.10 -14.23
C ARG A 287 -0.33 -22.90 -14.83
N SER A 288 -0.04 -24.11 -15.29
CA SER A 288 -1.02 -24.98 -15.95
C SER A 288 -2.10 -25.50 -14.99
N ASP A 289 -1.81 -25.57 -13.69
CA ASP A 289 -2.73 -26.02 -12.64
C ASP A 289 -3.71 -24.92 -12.16
N TYR A 290 -3.44 -23.65 -12.47
CA TYR A 290 -4.17 -22.52 -11.90
C TYR A 290 -5.63 -22.43 -12.36
N ALA A 291 -5.93 -22.84 -13.60
CA ALA A 291 -7.30 -22.84 -14.11
C ALA A 291 -8.22 -23.77 -13.30
N LYS A 292 -7.71 -24.94 -12.89
CA LYS A 292 -8.44 -25.86 -12.00
C LYS A 292 -8.61 -25.25 -10.61
N TYR A 293 -7.53 -24.68 -10.06
CA TYR A 293 -7.55 -24.00 -8.77
C TYR A 293 -8.59 -22.85 -8.69
N GLN A 294 -8.78 -22.09 -9.78
CA GLN A 294 -9.81 -21.04 -9.87
C GLN A 294 -11.26 -21.56 -9.78
N GLN A 295 -11.51 -22.81 -10.15
CA GLN A 295 -12.84 -23.41 -10.08
C GLN A 295 -13.17 -23.87 -8.65
N GLU A 296 -12.15 -24.29 -7.90
CA GLU A 296 -12.30 -24.91 -6.58
C GLU A 296 -12.22 -23.90 -5.42
N VAL A 297 -11.44 -22.82 -5.56
CA VAL A 297 -11.09 -21.92 -4.44
C VAL A 297 -11.72 -20.53 -4.60
N SER A 298 -12.29 -19.98 -3.53
CA SER A 298 -12.89 -18.64 -3.51
C SER A 298 -11.88 -17.51 -3.76
N VAL A 299 -12.29 -16.40 -4.40
CA VAL A 299 -11.38 -15.28 -4.76
C VAL A 299 -10.79 -14.60 -3.52
N LEU A 300 -11.65 -14.10 -2.63
CA LEU A 300 -11.26 -13.30 -1.45
C LEU A 300 -11.72 -13.96 -0.15
N VAL A 301 -13.03 -14.14 0.02
CA VAL A 301 -13.62 -14.65 1.25
C VAL A 301 -13.21 -16.11 1.45
N PRO A 302 -12.54 -16.49 2.56
CA PRO A 302 -12.11 -17.85 2.81
C PRO A 302 -13.31 -18.80 2.84
N TRP A 303 -13.29 -19.82 1.99
CA TRP A 303 -14.38 -20.79 1.89
C TRP A 303 -13.82 -22.20 1.62
N PRO A 304 -14.46 -23.27 2.13
CA PRO A 304 -14.11 -24.64 1.73
C PRO A 304 -14.19 -24.84 0.21
N ARG A 305 -13.41 -25.78 -0.32
CA ARG A 305 -13.39 -26.04 -1.76
C ARG A 305 -14.76 -26.48 -2.27
N ARG A 306 -15.07 -26.07 -3.49
CA ARG A 306 -16.26 -26.48 -4.25
C ARG A 306 -16.07 -27.85 -4.87
#